data_AF-A0A7V7E4N1-F1
#
_entry.id   AF-A0A7V7E4N1-F1
#
_cell.length_a   1.000
_cell.length_b   1.000
_cell.length_c   1.000
_cell.angle_alpha   90.00
_cell.angle_beta   90.00
_cell.angle_gamma   90.00
#
_symmetry.space_group_name_H-M   'P 1'
#
loop_
_entity.id
_entity.type
_entity.pdbx_description
1 polymer ?
#
loop_
_entity_poly.entity_id
_entity_poly.type
_entity_poly.pdbx_seq_one_letter_code
_entity_poly.pdbx_strand_id
1 'polypeptide(L)'
;MNSISHHPIRVCDVKQLQSMLGICGTEFCWLVGATPCRWSSLQRDWRLTPERLASPPLALLVRWMAKHPADSPSLFAPDPSKFLRKLRGAIGDITAKSFALSLGWDATAGSRWVRRTSPIRPTGRRALGLLDDQNPERVAAKWAEWTENAFQEARLRGIDLNSSLRWRTTAAREEATA
;
A
#
# COMPACT_ATOMS: atom_id res chain seq x y z
N MET A 1 2.03 22.34 0.24
CA MET A 1 2.46 21.45 1.35
C MET A 1 1.43 20.32 1.44
N ASN A 2 1.84 19.08 1.22
CA ASN A 2 0.92 17.94 1.11
C ASN A 2 0.34 17.55 2.49
N SER A 3 -0.91 17.91 2.73
CA SER A 3 -1.66 17.69 3.99
C SER A 3 -1.69 16.23 4.47
N ILE A 4 -1.52 15.28 3.54
CA ILE A 4 -1.67 13.84 3.80
C ILE A 4 -0.62 13.24 4.75
N SER A 5 0.46 13.96 5.06
CA SER A 5 1.55 13.44 5.88
C SER A 5 1.20 13.31 7.37
N HIS A 6 0.22 14.06 7.87
CA HIS A 6 -0.03 14.18 9.31
C HIS A 6 -1.29 13.46 9.81
N HIS A 7 -2.05 12.81 8.93
CA HIS A 7 -3.22 12.03 9.29
C HIS A 7 -3.24 10.70 8.54
N PRO A 8 -3.99 9.68 9.03
CA PRO A 8 -4.24 8.47 8.25
C PRO A 8 -4.84 8.82 6.89
N ILE A 9 -4.49 8.09 5.84
CA ILE A 9 -5.09 8.33 4.52
C ILE A 9 -6.57 7.93 4.57
N ARG A 10 -7.40 8.89 4.21
CA ARG A 10 -8.85 8.81 4.11
C ARG A 10 -9.25 8.60 2.66
N VAL A 11 -10.51 8.25 2.46
CA VAL A 11 -11.04 8.03 1.14
C VAL A 11 -11.00 9.37 0.37
N CYS A 12 -11.34 10.51 0.98
CA CYS A 12 -11.27 11.83 0.31
C CYS A 12 -9.89 12.24 -0.23
N ASP A 13 -8.79 11.82 0.41
CA ASP A 13 -7.42 12.12 -0.04
C ASP A 13 -7.10 11.52 -1.42
N VAL A 14 -7.74 10.39 -1.74
CA VAL A 14 -7.61 9.75 -3.05
C VAL A 14 -8.10 10.67 -4.17
N LYS A 15 -9.21 11.39 -3.93
CA LYS A 15 -9.75 12.38 -4.88
C LYS A 15 -8.87 13.63 -4.97
N GLN A 16 -8.28 14.05 -3.85
CA GLN A 16 -7.32 15.16 -3.85
C GLN A 16 -6.07 14.81 -4.66
N LEU A 17 -5.50 13.61 -4.47
CA LEU A 17 -4.38 13.13 -5.26
C LEU A 17 -4.72 13.06 -6.75
N GLN A 18 -5.92 12.58 -7.11
CA GLN A 18 -6.38 12.59 -8.50
C GLN A 18 -6.36 14.00 -9.10
N SER A 19 -6.88 14.97 -8.35
CA SER A 19 -6.92 16.37 -8.78
C SER A 19 -5.52 16.96 -8.90
N MET A 20 -4.62 16.62 -7.97
CA MET A 20 -3.22 17.07 -7.96
C MET A 20 -2.44 16.55 -9.17
N LEU A 21 -2.67 15.29 -9.56
CA LEU A 21 -1.99 14.68 -10.71
C LEU A 21 -2.60 15.10 -12.06
N GLY A 22 -3.74 15.79 -12.06
CA GLY A 22 -4.39 16.26 -13.29
C GLY A 22 -4.93 15.14 -14.19
N ILE A 23 -5.25 13.98 -13.62
CA ILE A 23 -5.66 12.77 -14.37
C ILE A 23 -7.13 12.44 -14.18
N CYS A 24 -7.72 11.81 -15.20
CA CYS A 24 -9.12 11.40 -15.16
C CYS A 24 -9.33 10.17 -14.25
N GLY A 25 -10.58 9.88 -13.93
CA GLY A 25 -10.91 8.77 -13.02
C GLY A 25 -10.48 7.41 -13.54
N THR A 26 -10.48 7.21 -14.86
CA THR A 26 -10.06 5.95 -15.50
C THR A 26 -8.56 5.72 -15.37
N GLU A 27 -7.76 6.76 -15.61
CA GLU A 27 -6.30 6.72 -15.44
C GLU A 27 -5.95 6.47 -13.97
N PHE A 28 -6.63 7.15 -13.05
CA PHE A 28 -6.43 6.96 -11.63
C PHE A 28 -6.82 5.55 -11.18
N CYS A 29 -7.95 5.03 -11.67
CA CYS A 29 -8.39 3.66 -11.43
C CYS A 29 -7.30 2.64 -11.82
N TRP A 30 -6.65 2.85 -12.97
CA TRP A 30 -5.54 2.02 -13.41
C TRP A 30 -4.31 2.17 -12.49
N LEU A 31 -3.94 3.40 -12.13
CA LEU A 31 -2.80 3.73 -11.27
C LEU A 31 -2.87 3.05 -9.92
N VAL A 32 -4.05 3.03 -9.29
CA VAL A 32 -4.22 2.41 -7.97
C VAL A 32 -4.57 0.92 -8.01
N GLY A 33 -4.68 0.35 -9.22
CA GLY A 33 -5.10 -1.03 -9.40
C GLY A 33 -6.52 -1.27 -8.88
N ALA A 34 -7.41 -0.30 -9.05
CA ALA A 34 -8.84 -0.50 -8.84
C ALA A 34 -9.47 -1.10 -10.11
N THR A 35 -10.48 -1.94 -9.93
CA THR A 35 -11.42 -2.27 -11.01
C THR A 35 -12.46 -1.15 -11.13
N PRO A 36 -13.16 -1.00 -12.26
CA PRO A 36 -14.24 -0.02 -12.39
C PRO A 36 -15.28 -0.13 -11.27
N CYS A 37 -15.70 -1.34 -10.90
CA CYS A 37 -16.63 -1.55 -9.77
C CYS A 37 -16.06 -1.07 -8.43
N ARG A 38 -14.77 -1.35 -8.16
CA ARG A 38 -14.11 -0.89 -6.94
C ARG A 38 -13.95 0.63 -6.94
N TRP A 39 -13.68 1.22 -8.10
CA TRP A 39 -13.59 2.66 -8.28
C TRP A 39 -14.92 3.35 -8.01
N SER A 40 -16.02 2.84 -8.57
CA SER A 40 -17.36 3.34 -8.27
C SER A 40 -17.71 3.23 -6.78
N SER A 41 -17.29 2.15 -6.11
CA SER A 41 -17.45 2.04 -4.66
C SER A 41 -16.62 3.07 -3.89
N LEU A 42 -15.37 3.33 -4.29
CA LEU A 42 -14.55 4.40 -3.70
C LEU A 42 -15.17 5.78 -3.92
N GLN A 43 -15.71 6.03 -5.12
CA GLN A 43 -16.42 7.27 -5.43
C GLN A 43 -17.67 7.47 -4.58
N ARG A 44 -18.40 6.39 -4.31
CA ARG A 44 -19.54 6.41 -3.37
C ARG A 44 -19.06 6.72 -1.95
N ASP A 45 -18.01 6.03 -1.50
CA ASP A 45 -17.43 6.24 -0.17
C ASP A 45 -16.92 7.69 0.01
N TRP A 46 -16.38 8.33 -1.03
CA TRP A 46 -15.99 9.76 -0.98
C TRP A 46 -17.15 10.69 -0.69
N ARG A 47 -18.34 10.37 -1.22
CA ARG A 47 -19.53 11.21 -1.09
C ARG A 47 -20.22 10.98 0.24
N LEU A 48 -20.31 9.71 0.67
CA LEU A 48 -21.07 9.33 1.85
C LEU A 48 -20.26 9.39 3.15
N THR A 49 -18.98 9.04 3.09
CA THR A 49 -18.09 8.92 4.26
C THR A 49 -16.67 9.36 3.90
N PRO A 50 -16.45 10.65 3.55
CA PRO A 50 -15.14 11.14 3.10
C PRO A 50 -14.01 10.90 4.12
N GLU A 51 -14.34 10.97 5.41
CA GLU A 51 -13.45 10.75 6.56
C GLU A 51 -13.08 9.29 6.81
N ARG A 52 -13.77 8.34 6.14
CA ARG A 52 -13.47 6.91 6.26
C ARG A 52 -12.01 6.64 5.89
N LEU A 53 -11.37 5.74 6.62
CA LEU A 53 -10.01 5.30 6.30
C LEU A 53 -9.99 4.53 4.98
N ALA A 54 -9.03 4.86 4.11
CA ALA A 54 -8.76 4.04 2.94
C ALA A 54 -8.24 2.67 3.37
N SER A 55 -8.43 1.64 2.54
CA SER A 55 -7.80 0.34 2.79
C SER A 55 -6.28 0.49 2.87
N PRO A 56 -5.56 -0.17 3.79
CA PRO A 56 -4.13 0.06 3.99
C PRO A 56 -3.28 0.01 2.72
N PRO A 57 -3.43 -0.98 1.81
CA PRO A 57 -2.63 -0.98 0.59
C PRO A 57 -2.86 0.23 -0.32
N LEU A 58 -4.10 0.72 -0.36
CA LEU A 58 -4.44 1.92 -1.13
C LEU A 58 -3.87 3.17 -0.45
N ALA A 59 -3.94 3.24 0.88
CA ALA A 59 -3.36 4.34 1.65
C ALA A 59 -1.86 4.48 1.41
N LEU A 60 -1.11 3.39 1.49
CA LEU A 60 0.34 3.40 1.24
C LEU A 60 0.68 3.86 -0.16
N LEU A 61 -0.07 3.37 -1.16
CA LEU A 61 0.12 3.74 -2.56
C LEU A 61 -0.19 5.23 -2.81
N VAL A 62 -1.27 5.73 -2.24
CA VAL A 62 -1.67 7.15 -2.34
C VAL A 62 -0.62 8.05 -1.68
N ARG A 63 -0.13 7.68 -0.49
CA ARG A 63 0.93 8.45 0.18
C ARG A 63 2.23 8.44 -0.62
N TRP A 64 2.60 7.30 -1.20
CA TRP A 64 3.77 7.20 -2.07
C TRP A 64 3.64 8.14 -3.29
N MET A 65 2.55 8.05 -4.05
CA MET A 65 2.33 8.86 -5.25
C MET A 65 2.26 10.35 -4.94
N ALA A 66 1.74 10.74 -3.78
CA ALA A 66 1.75 12.13 -3.38
C ALA A 66 3.15 12.65 -3.02
N LYS A 67 4.04 11.79 -2.51
CA LYS A 67 5.44 12.13 -2.26
C LYS A 67 6.28 12.11 -3.54
N HIS A 68 5.92 11.23 -4.48
CA HIS A 68 6.60 11.01 -5.75
C HIS A 68 5.62 11.13 -6.92
N PRO A 69 5.14 12.35 -7.24
CA PRO A 69 4.10 12.53 -8.27
C PRO A 69 4.56 12.19 -9.69
N ALA A 70 5.87 12.12 -9.92
CA ALA A 70 6.45 11.70 -11.21
C ALA A 70 6.57 10.17 -11.34
N ASP A 71 6.44 9.42 -10.24
CA ASP A 71 6.53 7.97 -10.30
C ASP A 71 5.25 7.37 -10.91
N SER A 72 5.45 6.44 -11.83
CA SER A 72 4.35 5.67 -12.43
C SER A 72 4.63 4.17 -12.30
N PRO A 73 3.64 3.36 -11.88
CA PRO A 73 3.81 1.93 -11.73
C PRO A 73 4.04 1.29 -13.10
N SER A 74 5.03 0.40 -13.20
CA SER A 74 5.24 -0.41 -14.40
C SER A 74 3.99 -1.24 -14.77
N LEU A 75 3.75 -1.38 -16.08
CA LEU A 75 2.77 -2.32 -16.63
C LEU A 75 3.11 -3.77 -16.26
N PHE A 76 4.41 -4.08 -16.18
CA PHE A 76 4.95 -5.41 -15.92
C PHE A 76 5.51 -5.48 -14.49
N ALA A 77 4.61 -5.44 -13.51
CA ALA A 77 4.99 -5.61 -12.12
C ALA A 77 5.64 -6.99 -11.89
N PRO A 78 6.70 -7.09 -11.08
CA PRO A 78 7.34 -8.36 -10.82
C PRO A 78 6.43 -9.31 -10.04
N ASP A 79 6.65 -10.61 -10.20
CA ASP A 79 6.06 -11.61 -9.32
C ASP A 79 6.50 -11.34 -7.86
N PRO A 80 5.57 -11.37 -6.87
CA PRO A 80 5.88 -11.02 -5.48
C PRO A 80 6.98 -11.91 -4.87
N SER A 81 7.07 -13.17 -5.27
CA SER A 81 8.12 -14.09 -4.78
C SER A 81 9.48 -13.73 -5.37
N LYS A 82 9.51 -13.40 -6.67
CA LYS A 82 10.72 -12.92 -7.35
C LYS A 82 11.20 -11.58 -6.77
N PHE A 83 10.28 -10.64 -6.55
CA PHE A 83 10.59 -9.35 -5.94
C PHE A 83 11.12 -9.54 -4.51
N LEU A 84 10.47 -10.37 -3.69
CA LEU A 84 10.96 -10.66 -2.33
C LEU A 84 12.37 -11.25 -2.34
N ARG A 85 12.67 -12.16 -3.27
CA ARG A 85 14.03 -12.73 -3.42
C ARG A 85 15.04 -11.66 -3.83
N LYS A 86 14.69 -10.79 -4.78
CA LYS A 86 15.52 -9.67 -5.20
C LYS A 86 15.82 -8.73 -4.03
N LEU A 87 14.78 -8.41 -3.26
CA LEU A 87 14.88 -7.57 -2.07
C LEU A 87 15.80 -8.19 -1.02
N ARG A 88 15.70 -9.50 -0.78
CA ARG A 88 16.64 -10.21 0.12
C ARG A 88 18.09 -10.09 -0.32
N GLY A 89 18.35 -10.13 -1.63
CA GLY A 89 19.68 -9.89 -2.17
C GLY A 89 20.17 -8.46 -1.98
N ALA A 90 19.27 -7.48 -1.89
CA ALA A 90 19.61 -6.06 -1.78
C ALA A 90 19.77 -5.57 -0.33
N ILE A 91 18.92 -6.03 0.59
CA ILE A 91 18.86 -5.52 1.98
C ILE A 91 19.03 -6.60 3.06
N GLY A 92 19.22 -7.87 2.66
CA GLY A 92 19.36 -8.99 3.59
C GLY A 92 18.04 -9.57 4.07
N ASP A 93 18.00 -10.02 5.32
CA ASP A 93 16.93 -10.89 5.82
C ASP A 93 15.58 -10.18 5.98
N ILE A 94 14.73 -10.35 4.96
CA ILE A 94 13.33 -9.96 5.02
C ILE A 94 12.40 -11.19 4.98
N THR A 95 11.51 -11.27 5.97
CA THR A 95 10.53 -12.34 6.07
C THR A 95 9.33 -12.09 5.14
N ALA A 96 8.64 -13.16 4.74
CA ALA A 96 7.39 -13.02 3.99
C ALA A 96 6.31 -12.26 4.80
N LYS A 97 6.34 -12.37 6.14
CA LYS A 97 5.46 -11.63 7.05
C LYS A 97 5.70 -10.12 6.93
N SER A 98 6.94 -9.67 7.16
CA SER A 98 7.28 -8.24 7.15
C SER A 98 7.10 -7.63 5.75
N PHE A 99 7.38 -8.40 4.71
CA PHE A 99 7.08 -8.04 3.33
C PHE A 99 5.58 -7.75 3.11
N ALA A 100 4.69 -8.64 3.55
CA ALA A 100 3.25 -8.45 3.39
C ALA A 100 2.72 -7.27 4.22
N LEU A 101 3.18 -7.14 5.46
CA LEU A 101 2.80 -6.05 6.35
C LEU A 101 3.22 -4.70 5.78
N SER A 102 4.46 -4.57 5.28
CA SER A 102 4.96 -3.34 4.65
C SER A 102 4.16 -2.93 3.41
N LEU A 103 3.49 -3.88 2.76
CA LEU A 103 2.63 -3.62 1.61
C LEU A 103 1.16 -3.31 2.00
N GLY A 104 0.79 -3.37 3.27
CA GLY A 104 -0.59 -3.10 3.71
C GLY A 104 -1.47 -4.35 3.87
N TRP A 105 -0.88 -5.56 3.83
CA TRP A 105 -1.62 -6.81 3.96
C TRP A 105 -1.29 -7.55 5.26
N ASP A 106 -2.19 -8.43 5.67
CA ASP A 106 -1.95 -9.33 6.80
C ASP A 106 -0.77 -10.28 6.55
N ALA A 107 -0.08 -10.66 7.62
CA ALA A 107 1.13 -11.48 7.60
C ALA A 107 1.03 -12.76 6.75
N THR A 108 -0.14 -13.40 6.74
CA THR A 108 -0.39 -14.64 6.00
C THR A 108 -0.45 -14.45 4.49
N ALA A 109 -0.66 -13.22 4.00
CA ALA A 109 -0.65 -12.93 2.56
C ALA A 109 0.72 -13.22 1.94
N GLY A 110 1.80 -12.84 2.62
CA GLY A 110 3.16 -13.05 2.11
C GLY A 110 3.50 -14.51 1.89
N SER A 111 3.16 -15.38 2.84
CA SER A 111 3.33 -16.84 2.70
C SER A 111 2.55 -17.39 1.52
N ARG A 112 1.30 -16.93 1.31
CA ARG A 112 0.46 -17.33 0.17
C ARG A 112 1.05 -16.88 -1.17
N TRP A 113 1.65 -15.70 -1.23
CA TRP A 113 2.31 -15.21 -2.43
C TRP A 113 3.55 -16.04 -2.76
N VAL A 114 4.41 -16.31 -1.76
CA VAL A 114 5.61 -17.13 -1.93
C VAL A 114 5.28 -18.56 -2.37
N ARG A 115 4.25 -19.16 -1.77
CA ARG A 115 3.78 -20.50 -2.12
C ARG A 115 2.91 -20.53 -3.39
N ARG A 116 2.67 -19.36 -4.00
CA ARG A 116 1.80 -19.19 -5.18
C ARG A 116 0.38 -19.73 -5.01
N THR A 117 -0.12 -19.82 -3.77
CA THR A 117 -1.48 -20.28 -3.48
C THR A 117 -2.52 -19.17 -3.63
N SER A 118 -2.08 -17.91 -3.65
CA SER A 118 -2.95 -16.77 -3.94
C SER A 118 -2.15 -15.67 -4.62
N PRO A 119 -2.68 -15.02 -5.67
CA PRO A 119 -2.00 -13.90 -6.30
C PRO A 119 -2.08 -12.64 -5.43
N ILE A 120 -1.10 -11.75 -5.59
CA ILE A 120 -1.19 -10.40 -5.04
C ILE A 120 -2.30 -9.61 -5.77
N ARG A 121 -3.07 -8.84 -5.00
CA ARG A 121 -4.16 -8.01 -5.53
C ARG A 121 -3.60 -6.88 -6.40
N PRO A 122 -4.38 -6.32 -7.36
CA PRO A 122 -3.84 -5.36 -8.32
C PRO A 122 -3.20 -4.11 -7.70
N THR A 123 -3.75 -3.54 -6.62
CA THR A 123 -3.11 -2.44 -5.86
C THR A 123 -1.69 -2.80 -5.39
N GLY A 124 -1.47 -4.06 -4.99
CA GLY A 124 -0.16 -4.53 -4.57
C GLY A 124 0.80 -4.71 -5.73
N ARG A 125 0.29 -5.13 -6.91
CA ARG A 125 1.10 -5.14 -8.13
C ARG A 125 1.56 -3.74 -8.52
N ARG A 126 0.71 -2.72 -8.35
CA ARG A 126 1.09 -1.33 -8.59
C ARG A 126 2.19 -0.87 -7.64
N ALA A 127 2.06 -1.20 -6.35
CA ALA A 127 3.15 -0.97 -5.39
C ALA A 127 4.46 -1.65 -5.83
N LEU A 128 4.43 -2.94 -6.18
CA LEU A 128 5.63 -3.64 -6.65
C LEU A 128 6.20 -3.02 -7.92
N GLY A 129 5.36 -2.57 -8.86
CA GLY A 129 5.79 -1.92 -10.09
C GLY A 129 6.41 -0.53 -9.89
N LEU A 130 6.14 0.15 -8.77
CA LEU A 130 6.80 1.40 -8.38
C LEU A 130 8.16 1.15 -7.71
N LEU A 131 8.22 0.09 -6.91
CA LEU A 131 9.38 -0.27 -6.10
C LEU A 131 10.45 -1.04 -6.89
N ASP A 132 10.08 -1.67 -8.00
CA ASP A 132 11.02 -2.43 -8.81
C ASP A 132 11.94 -1.50 -9.62
N ASP A 133 13.24 -1.82 -9.60
CA ASP A 133 14.29 -1.10 -10.30
C ASP A 133 15.41 -2.09 -10.63
N GLN A 134 16.10 -1.94 -11.77
CA GLN A 134 17.19 -2.85 -12.13
C GLN A 134 18.39 -2.73 -11.17
N ASN A 135 18.60 -1.56 -10.57
CA ASN A 135 19.67 -1.35 -9.61
C ASN A 135 19.23 -1.81 -8.19
N PRO A 136 19.92 -2.80 -7.58
CA PRO A 136 19.64 -3.26 -6.22
C PRO A 136 19.64 -2.15 -5.15
N GLU A 137 20.54 -1.17 -5.26
CA GLU A 137 20.62 -0.04 -4.32
C GLU A 137 19.38 0.85 -4.40
N ARG A 138 18.85 1.06 -5.61
CA ARG A 138 17.60 1.81 -5.80
C ARG A 138 16.40 1.05 -5.24
N VAL A 139 16.36 -0.26 -5.42
CA VAL A 139 15.32 -1.11 -4.79
C VAL A 139 15.40 -1.02 -3.27
N ALA A 140 16.60 -1.09 -2.70
CA ALA A 140 16.81 -0.95 -1.26
C ALA A 140 16.34 0.41 -0.74
N ALA A 141 16.71 1.50 -1.41
CA ALA A 141 16.32 2.86 -1.04
C ALA A 141 14.80 3.06 -1.12
N LYS A 142 14.18 2.67 -2.24
CA LYS A 142 12.72 2.73 -2.41
C LYS A 142 11.99 1.89 -1.38
N TRP A 143 12.51 0.70 -1.08
CA TRP A 143 11.92 -0.18 -0.07
C TRP A 143 12.00 0.42 1.33
N ALA A 144 13.16 0.97 1.73
CA ALA A 144 13.32 1.62 3.02
C ALA A 144 12.32 2.76 3.21
N GLU A 145 12.18 3.62 2.20
CA GLU A 145 11.22 4.71 2.21
C GLU A 145 9.77 4.22 2.23
N TRP A 146 9.45 3.17 1.47
CA TRP A 146 8.12 2.57 1.46
C TRP A 146 7.77 1.95 2.81
N THR A 147 8.72 1.27 3.44
CA THR A 147 8.54 0.70 4.77
C THR A 147 8.33 1.80 5.81
N GLU A 148 9.05 2.93 5.73
CA GLU A 148 8.80 4.08 6.60
C GLU A 148 7.39 4.65 6.40
N ASN A 149 6.93 4.78 5.15
CA ASN A 149 5.53 5.13 4.84
C ASN A 149 4.53 4.15 5.49
N ALA A 150 4.82 2.85 5.45
CA ALA A 150 3.99 1.83 6.11
C ALA A 150 3.95 1.99 7.64
N PHE A 151 5.09 2.22 8.29
CA PHE A 151 5.15 2.47 9.72
C PHE A 151 4.43 3.75 10.11
N GLN A 152 4.60 4.82 9.34
CA GLN A 152 3.91 6.09 9.55
C GLN A 152 2.39 5.92 9.45
N GLU A 153 1.87 5.30 8.39
CA GLU A 153 0.43 5.08 8.22
C GLU A 153 -0.13 4.18 9.33
N ALA A 154 0.60 3.15 9.74
CA ALA A 154 0.20 2.28 10.84
C ALA A 154 0.14 3.03 12.17
N ARG A 155 1.17 3.81 12.50
CA ARG A 155 1.21 4.66 13.70
C ARG A 155 0.03 5.63 13.74
N LEU A 156 -0.27 6.28 12.62
CA LEU A 156 -1.41 7.20 12.50
C LEU A 156 -2.76 6.48 12.72
N ARG A 157 -2.84 5.17 12.42
CA ARG A 157 -4.01 4.32 12.67
C ARG A 157 -4.01 3.65 14.05
N GLY A 158 -3.00 3.92 14.89
CA GLY A 158 -2.83 3.25 16.19
C GLY A 158 -2.47 1.77 16.08
N ILE A 159 -1.74 1.37 15.04
CA ILE A 159 -1.29 -0.01 14.79
C ILE A 159 0.23 -0.07 14.94
N ASP A 160 0.73 -1.02 15.73
CA ASP A 160 2.15 -1.36 15.79
C ASP A 160 2.47 -2.54 14.84
N LEU A 161 3.12 -2.26 13.71
CA LEU A 161 3.47 -3.30 12.72
C LEU A 161 4.52 -4.29 13.20
N ASN A 162 5.33 -3.95 14.21
CA ASN A 162 6.37 -4.86 14.71
C ASN A 162 5.73 -6.05 15.44
N SER A 163 4.73 -5.77 16.29
CA SER A 163 4.00 -6.78 17.05
C SER A 163 2.78 -7.34 16.31
N SER A 164 2.23 -6.62 15.33
CA SER A 164 0.99 -7.02 14.66
C SER A 164 1.15 -8.18 13.65
N LEU A 165 0.06 -8.91 13.46
CA LEU A 165 -0.12 -9.86 12.36
C LEU A 165 -1.03 -9.32 11.25
N ARG A 166 -1.74 -8.21 11.51
CA ARG A 166 -2.78 -7.67 10.65
C ARG A 166 -2.81 -6.14 10.71
N TRP A 167 -3.37 -5.52 9.68
CA TRP A 167 -3.65 -4.09 9.67
C TRP A 167 -4.99 -3.77 10.34
N ARG A 168 -5.11 -4.11 11.62
CA ARG A 168 -6.27 -3.79 12.47
C ARG A 168 -5.78 -3.34 13.83
N THR A 169 -6.43 -2.33 14.40
CA THR A 169 -6.15 -1.83 15.75
C THR A 169 -6.43 -2.94 16.76
N THR A 170 -5.52 -3.13 17.72
CA THR A 170 -5.64 -4.13 18.80
C THR A 170 -6.85 -3.87 19.70
N ALA A 171 -7.29 -2.61 19.83
CA ALA A 171 -8.45 -2.18 20.62
C ALA A 171 -9.77 -2.87 20.23
N ALA A 172 -9.94 -3.29 18.96
CA ALA A 172 -11.13 -4.02 18.53
C ALA A 172 -11.23 -5.44 19.12
N ARG A 173 -10.24 -5.87 19.92
CA ARG A 173 -10.23 -7.16 20.59
C ARG A 173 -10.73 -7.08 22.04
N GLU A 174 -10.76 -5.89 22.65
CA GLU A 174 -11.27 -5.71 24.01
C GLU A 174 -12.79 -5.50 24.04
N GLU A 175 -13.38 -4.90 23.00
CA GLU A 175 -14.85 -4.74 22.88
C GLU A 175 -15.59 -6.02 22.46
N ALA A 176 -14.89 -7.07 22.03
CA ALA A 176 -15.52 -8.33 21.62
C ALA A 176 -15.63 -9.36 22.77
N THR A 177 -15.20 -8.99 23.98
CA THR A 177 -15.23 -9.84 25.19
C THR A 177 -15.80 -9.12 26.41
N ALA A 178 -16.47 -7.99 26.22
CA ALA A 178 -17.23 -7.29 27.26
C ALA A 178 -18.73 -7.52 27.08
#